data_AF-A0A7S0GT73-F1
#
_entry.id   AF-A0A7S0GT73-F1
#
_cell.length_a   1.000
_cell.length_b   1.000
_cell.length_c   1.000
_cell.angle_alpha   90.00
_cell.angle_beta   90.00
_cell.angle_gamma   90.00
#
_symmetry.space_group_name_H-M   'P 1'
#
loop_
_entity.id
_entity.type
_entity.pdbx_description
1 polymer ?
#
loop_
_entity_poly.entity_id
_entity_poly.type
_entity_poly.pdbx_seq_one_letter_code
_entity_poly.pdbx_strand_id
1 'polypeptide(L)'
;GLVFHMVAPALFLGIWVVVQCLGARNSVNVDTLDLTHDAGMTNAVLVGGTPRSAARRFLRCNGKKTVQGIIGEVLQDHNVVNAARYKTGLLSESYHLFYPCTWSGVEEYMDMAVELYNGTNPNAVMFAVDGSSSLHSKELLWARLEATWGREKASEIMPETFLLNRMSNVELFRLRYEPQKWYIMKRNIERKQGLHIFKTNINGTANDILSQIADLNKENKDWEFVVMQNYIRDPYLINGHKLNLRLYLLATCYPNQKQTVRKFYLYNNGKCLYTSQKYKNSSADENEQITSIHFKPKQYEELELPETVEDLRAYWK
;
A
#
# COMPACT_ATOMS: atom_id res chain seq x y z
N GLY A 1 2.36 30.22 -12.07
CA GLY A 1 2.97 29.21 -12.95
C GLY A 1 4.08 28.52 -12.19
N LEU A 2 3.80 27.31 -11.70
CA LEU A 2 4.80 26.37 -11.19
C LEU A 2 4.14 25.00 -11.28
N VAL A 3 4.47 24.27 -12.35
CA VAL A 3 4.03 22.91 -12.60
C VAL A 3 4.98 22.01 -11.81
N PHE A 4 4.51 21.48 -10.69
CA PHE A 4 5.27 20.54 -9.85
C PHE A 4 5.20 19.14 -10.46
N HIS A 5 6.29 18.67 -11.06
CA HIS A 5 6.50 17.26 -11.34
C HIS A 5 7.00 16.55 -10.08
N MET A 6 6.08 16.05 -9.25
CA MET A 6 6.42 15.08 -8.20
C MET A 6 6.60 13.70 -8.84
N VAL A 7 7.83 13.38 -9.25
CA VAL A 7 8.21 12.01 -9.60
C VAL A 7 8.43 11.25 -8.29
N ALA A 8 7.42 10.51 -7.84
CA ALA A 8 7.51 9.68 -6.65
C ALA A 8 8.30 8.39 -6.95
N PRO A 9 9.41 8.08 -6.24
CA PRO A 9 10.04 6.78 -6.35
C PRO A 9 9.08 5.71 -5.81
N ALA A 10 8.58 4.84 -6.68
CA ALA A 10 7.75 3.67 -6.33
C ALA A 10 8.55 2.57 -5.62
N LEU A 11 9.11 2.93 -4.47
CA LEU A 11 9.54 2.03 -3.43
C LEU A 11 8.62 2.32 -2.25
N PHE A 12 7.79 1.35 -1.86
CA PHE A 12 6.96 1.40 -0.66
C PHE A 12 5.89 2.50 -0.58
N LEU A 13 5.03 2.59 -1.60
CA LEU A 13 3.64 3.01 -1.36
C LEU A 13 2.93 1.92 -0.55
N GLY A 14 3.18 1.89 0.76
CA GLY A 14 2.33 1.19 1.71
C GLY A 14 1.05 2.00 1.92
N ILE A 15 0.22 2.10 0.89
CA ILE A 15 -1.10 2.71 0.98
C ILE A 15 -1.99 1.69 1.71
N TRP A 16 -2.32 1.96 2.97
CA TRP A 16 -3.33 1.21 3.71
C TRP A 16 -4.72 1.78 3.38
N VAL A 17 -5.27 1.41 2.21
CA VAL A 17 -6.62 1.80 1.76
C VAL A 17 -7.66 1.06 2.59
N VAL A 18 -8.58 1.79 3.24
CA VAL A 18 -9.50 1.23 4.24
C VAL A 18 -10.90 1.84 4.15
N VAL A 19 -11.87 0.95 3.92
CA VAL A 19 -13.32 0.98 4.23
C VAL A 19 -14.33 1.16 3.07
N GLN A 20 -15.12 0.10 2.81
CA GLN A 20 -16.36 0.07 2.01
C GLN A 20 -17.53 -0.44 2.85
N CYS A 21 -18.75 0.08 2.64
CA CYS A 21 -19.98 -0.51 3.19
C CYS A 21 -20.83 -1.17 2.11
N LEU A 22 -21.44 -2.32 2.45
CA LEU A 22 -22.46 -2.98 1.67
C LEU A 22 -23.78 -2.22 1.80
N GLY A 23 -24.21 -1.55 0.74
CA GLY A 23 -25.53 -0.93 0.67
C GLY A 23 -26.52 -1.86 0.00
N ALA A 24 -27.35 -2.55 0.79
CA ALA A 24 -28.60 -3.09 0.29
C ALA A 24 -29.55 -1.93 -0.05
N ARG A 25 -30.13 -1.96 -1.25
CA ARG A 25 -31.21 -1.07 -1.67
C ARG A 25 -32.36 -1.22 -0.67
N ASN A 26 -32.61 -0.19 0.14
CA ASN A 26 -33.96 0.31 0.44
C ASN A 26 -33.88 1.63 1.22
N SER A 27 -34.77 2.53 0.83
CA SER A 27 -34.90 3.94 1.22
C SER A 27 -35.16 4.15 2.72
N VAL A 28 -34.31 4.93 3.38
CA VAL A 28 -34.70 5.70 4.58
C VAL A 28 -34.02 7.08 4.52
N ASN A 29 -34.82 8.12 4.74
CA ASN A 29 -34.41 9.53 4.84
C ASN A 29 -33.50 9.75 6.05
N VAL A 30 -32.42 10.53 5.90
CA VAL A 30 -31.72 11.13 7.03
C VAL A 30 -31.33 12.57 6.68
N ASP A 31 -31.78 13.48 7.53
CA ASP A 31 -31.57 14.92 7.44
C ASP A 31 -30.08 15.31 7.52
N THR A 32 -29.77 16.42 6.86
CA THR A 32 -28.44 17.01 6.75
C THR A 32 -28.02 17.66 8.07
N LEU A 33 -26.77 17.46 8.50
CA LEU A 33 -26.14 18.31 9.50
C LEU A 33 -24.78 18.80 9.00
N ASP A 34 -24.71 20.11 8.84
CA ASP A 34 -23.54 20.90 8.47
C ASP A 34 -22.72 21.21 9.74
N LEU A 35 -21.40 21.07 9.70
CA LEU A 35 -20.52 21.46 10.81
C LEU A 35 -19.20 22.01 10.26
N THR A 36 -19.15 23.34 10.19
CA THR A 36 -17.95 24.15 10.06
C THR A 36 -17.21 24.27 11.41
N HIS A 37 -15.88 24.23 11.32
CA HIS A 37 -14.87 24.80 12.21
C HIS A 37 -14.63 24.29 13.65
N ASP A 38 -13.32 24.09 13.85
CA ASP A 38 -12.49 24.27 15.05
C ASP A 38 -12.10 23.11 15.98
N ALA A 39 -10.77 23.03 16.06
CA ALA A 39 -9.91 22.70 17.19
C ALA A 39 -9.88 21.27 17.75
N GLY A 40 -8.82 20.56 17.34
CA GLY A 40 -8.01 19.71 18.21
C GLY A 40 -8.63 18.39 18.63
N MET A 41 -8.31 17.29 17.93
CA MET A 41 -8.59 15.95 18.45
C MET A 41 -7.60 14.89 17.94
N THR A 42 -6.87 14.32 18.90
CA THR A 42 -6.70 12.88 19.04
C THR A 42 -8.05 12.17 18.92
N ASN A 43 -8.05 10.95 18.37
CA ASN A 43 -9.18 10.03 18.14
C ASN A 43 -9.76 10.03 16.71
N ALA A 44 -9.53 8.93 16.01
CA ALA A 44 -10.37 8.53 14.89
C ALA A 44 -11.75 8.14 15.46
N VAL A 45 -12.68 9.07 15.45
CA VAL A 45 -14.06 8.83 15.86
C VAL A 45 -14.79 8.12 14.72
N LEU A 46 -15.17 6.86 14.94
CA LEU A 46 -16.20 6.17 14.15
C LEU A 46 -17.55 6.85 14.44
N VAL A 47 -17.87 7.90 13.67
CA VAL A 47 -19.10 8.68 13.79
C VAL A 47 -20.30 7.82 13.34
N GLY A 48 -21.19 7.57 14.30
CA GLY A 48 -22.47 6.89 14.11
C GLY A 48 -23.20 6.89 15.45
N GLY A 49 -24.10 7.86 15.62
CA GLY A 49 -24.85 8.08 16.84
C GLY A 49 -25.93 7.02 17.06
N THR A 50 -25.70 6.17 18.06
CA THR A 50 -26.72 5.43 18.85
C THR A 50 -26.09 5.06 20.20
N PRO A 51 -26.88 4.85 21.27
CA PRO A 51 -26.44 5.00 22.66
C PRO A 51 -25.25 4.12 23.06
N ARG A 52 -24.38 4.68 23.91
CA ARG A 52 -23.36 3.98 24.70
C ARG A 52 -24.03 2.88 25.56
N SER A 53 -24.09 1.63 25.09
CA SER A 53 -24.16 0.46 25.99
C SER A 53 -23.91 -0.91 25.34
N ALA A 54 -23.95 -1.06 24.02
CA ALA A 54 -23.62 -2.33 23.35
C ALA A 54 -22.19 -2.30 22.77
N ALA A 55 -21.35 -3.27 23.14
CA ALA A 55 -20.03 -3.45 22.54
C ALA A 55 -20.18 -3.63 21.02
N ARG A 56 -19.43 -2.84 20.24
CA ARG A 56 -19.38 -3.00 18.79
C ARG A 56 -18.71 -4.32 18.46
N ARG A 57 -19.11 -4.96 17.37
CA ARG A 57 -18.65 -6.32 17.04
C ARG A 57 -17.95 -6.35 15.70
N PHE A 58 -16.81 -7.02 15.59
CA PHE A 58 -16.13 -7.28 14.33
C PHE A 58 -16.13 -8.76 13.97
N LEU A 59 -16.30 -9.09 12.70
CA LEU A 59 -16.15 -10.42 12.16
C LEU A 59 -14.81 -10.52 11.42
N ARG A 60 -14.09 -11.63 11.62
CA ARG A 60 -12.90 -11.96 10.84
C ARG A 60 -13.13 -13.26 10.07
N CYS A 61 -12.56 -13.35 8.87
CA CYS A 61 -12.83 -14.44 7.91
C CYS A 61 -12.73 -15.86 8.50
N ASN A 62 -11.83 -16.11 9.46
CA ASN A 62 -11.59 -17.43 10.03
C ASN A 62 -12.29 -17.69 11.38
N GLY A 63 -13.16 -16.78 11.85
CA GLY A 63 -14.02 -16.97 13.03
C GLY A 63 -13.34 -17.24 14.39
N LYS A 64 -12.01 -17.40 14.44
CA LYS A 64 -11.26 -17.88 15.62
C LYS A 64 -10.05 -17.03 16.01
N LYS A 65 -9.58 -16.12 15.15
CA LYS A 65 -8.34 -15.36 15.40
C LYS A 65 -8.63 -13.90 15.76
N THR A 66 -8.16 -13.45 16.92
CA THR A 66 -8.07 -12.02 17.26
C THR A 66 -7.19 -11.28 16.24
N VAL A 67 -7.53 -10.03 15.93
CA VAL A 67 -6.62 -9.17 15.15
C VAL A 67 -5.43 -8.86 16.05
N GLN A 68 -4.21 -9.00 15.53
CA GLN A 68 -2.97 -8.82 16.29
C GLN A 68 -2.33 -7.46 15.97
N GLY A 69 -1.43 -7.02 16.85
CA GLY A 69 -0.70 -5.75 16.72
C GLY A 69 -1.59 -4.53 16.89
N ILE A 70 -1.15 -3.40 16.34
CA ILE A 70 -1.77 -2.08 16.51
C ILE A 70 -3.28 -2.09 16.20
N ILE A 71 -3.71 -2.81 15.16
CA ILE A 71 -5.15 -2.86 14.84
C ILE A 71 -5.93 -3.61 15.93
N GLY A 72 -5.37 -4.66 16.52
CA GLY A 72 -5.98 -5.36 17.65
C GLY A 72 -6.11 -4.47 18.88
N GLU A 73 -5.05 -3.72 19.20
CA GLU A 73 -5.02 -2.74 20.29
C GLU A 73 -6.07 -1.64 20.07
N VAL A 74 -6.13 -1.06 18.87
CA VAL A 74 -7.16 -0.06 18.51
C VAL A 74 -8.57 -0.63 18.66
N LEU A 75 -8.83 -1.86 18.19
CA LEU A 75 -10.14 -2.48 18.36
C LEU A 75 -10.49 -2.66 19.85
N GLN A 76 -9.52 -3.06 20.67
CA GLN A 76 -9.69 -3.22 22.12
C GLN A 76 -9.97 -1.88 22.81
N ASP A 77 -9.19 -0.85 22.52
CA ASP A 77 -9.33 0.50 23.09
C ASP A 77 -10.70 1.13 22.76
N HIS A 78 -11.26 0.77 21.61
CA HIS A 78 -12.58 1.20 21.17
C HIS A 78 -13.73 0.24 21.55
N ASN A 79 -13.48 -0.72 22.45
CA ASN A 79 -14.47 -1.73 22.90
C ASN A 79 -15.14 -2.50 21.75
N VAL A 80 -14.36 -2.81 20.70
CA VAL A 80 -14.79 -3.61 19.56
C VAL A 80 -14.39 -5.07 19.79
N VAL A 81 -15.39 -5.93 19.99
CA VAL A 81 -15.19 -7.35 20.32
C VAL A 81 -15.43 -8.26 19.12
N ASN A 82 -14.87 -9.47 19.11
CA ASN A 82 -15.07 -10.41 18.01
C ASN A 82 -16.50 -10.98 18.04
N ALA A 83 -17.19 -10.96 16.90
CA ALA A 83 -18.55 -11.47 16.69
C ALA A 83 -18.62 -13.00 16.59
N ALA A 84 -17.49 -13.70 16.39
CA ALA A 84 -17.50 -15.10 16.05
C ALA A 84 -17.32 -16.04 17.27
N ARG A 85 -18.39 -16.77 17.58
CA ARG A 85 -18.33 -18.24 17.75
C ARG A 85 -18.77 -18.88 16.42
N TYR A 86 -17.82 -19.19 15.54
CA TYR A 86 -18.07 -19.97 14.32
C TYR A 86 -18.05 -21.47 14.68
N LYS A 87 -19.19 -22.04 15.10
CA LYS A 87 -19.27 -23.47 15.49
C LYS A 87 -20.13 -24.34 14.57
N THR A 88 -21.00 -23.78 13.72
CA THR A 88 -22.02 -24.57 13.01
C THR A 88 -22.38 -24.08 11.60
N GLY A 89 -21.57 -23.20 10.97
CA GLY A 89 -21.86 -22.71 9.61
C GLY A 89 -22.95 -21.63 9.52
N LEU A 90 -23.53 -21.22 10.64
CA LEU A 90 -24.41 -20.06 10.77
C LEU A 90 -23.75 -19.03 11.68
N LEU A 91 -23.65 -17.77 11.22
CA LEU A 91 -23.30 -16.66 12.10
C LEU A 91 -24.40 -16.52 13.15
N SER A 92 -24.03 -16.72 14.41
CA SER A 92 -24.98 -16.61 15.53
C SER A 92 -25.34 -15.16 15.87
N GLU A 93 -24.56 -14.18 15.40
CA GLU A 93 -24.71 -12.77 15.77
C GLU A 93 -24.36 -11.81 14.62
N SER A 94 -25.04 -10.66 14.58
CA SER A 94 -24.75 -9.55 13.66
C SER A 94 -23.38 -8.91 13.96
N TYR A 95 -22.64 -8.51 12.92
CA TYR A 95 -21.38 -7.77 13.04
C TYR A 95 -21.53 -6.33 12.56
N HIS A 96 -20.62 -5.45 12.99
CA HIS A 96 -20.55 -4.04 12.59
C HIS A 96 -19.33 -3.76 11.70
N LEU A 97 -18.27 -4.55 11.83
CA LEU A 97 -17.04 -4.43 11.07
C LEU A 97 -16.63 -5.80 10.53
N PHE A 98 -16.41 -5.94 9.23
CA PHE A 98 -15.73 -7.10 8.67
C PHE A 98 -14.25 -6.78 8.46
N TYR A 99 -13.37 -7.63 8.98
CA TYR A 99 -11.93 -7.50 8.85
C TYR A 99 -11.36 -8.70 8.08
N PRO A 100 -10.78 -8.49 6.87
CA PRO A 100 -10.27 -9.60 6.06
C PRO A 100 -9.08 -10.29 6.73
N CYS A 101 -8.80 -11.54 6.36
CA CYS A 101 -7.65 -12.25 6.92
C CYS A 101 -6.32 -11.82 6.30
N THR A 102 -6.34 -11.56 5.00
CA THR A 102 -5.22 -11.05 4.21
C THR A 102 -5.71 -9.99 3.24
N TRP A 103 -4.76 -9.19 2.75
CA TRP A 103 -5.02 -8.18 1.72
C TRP A 103 -4.90 -8.73 0.30
N SER A 104 -4.16 -9.83 0.13
CA SER A 104 -4.15 -10.61 -1.10
C SER A 104 -5.48 -11.34 -1.26
N GLY A 105 -6.11 -11.22 -2.43
CA GLY A 105 -7.43 -11.82 -2.70
C GLY A 105 -8.53 -11.24 -1.82
N VAL A 106 -8.44 -9.95 -1.46
CA VAL A 106 -9.39 -9.34 -0.54
C VAL A 106 -10.81 -9.44 -1.07
N GLU A 107 -10.97 -9.38 -2.39
CA GLU A 107 -12.21 -9.48 -3.15
C GLU A 107 -12.97 -10.78 -2.81
N GLU A 108 -12.29 -11.92 -2.67
CA GLU A 108 -12.90 -13.19 -2.25
C GLU A 108 -13.49 -13.10 -0.82
N TYR A 109 -12.80 -12.39 0.09
CA TYR A 109 -13.33 -12.13 1.42
C TYR A 109 -14.49 -11.14 1.41
N MET A 110 -14.54 -10.24 0.42
CA MET A 110 -15.66 -9.32 0.25
C MET A 110 -16.91 -10.09 -0.18
N ASP A 111 -16.79 -10.99 -1.16
CA ASP A 111 -17.88 -11.86 -1.61
C ASP A 111 -18.40 -12.73 -0.47
N MET A 112 -17.50 -13.38 0.28
CA MET A 112 -17.88 -14.13 1.46
C MET A 112 -18.58 -13.26 2.52
N ALA A 113 -18.12 -12.02 2.73
CA ALA A 113 -18.76 -11.11 3.66
C ALA A 113 -20.16 -10.68 3.19
N VAL A 114 -20.38 -10.55 1.88
CA VAL A 114 -21.70 -10.31 1.25
C VAL A 114 -22.62 -11.52 1.46
N GLU A 115 -22.12 -12.74 1.25
CA GLU A 115 -22.90 -13.96 1.48
C GLU A 115 -23.29 -14.12 2.96
N LEU A 116 -22.35 -13.83 3.85
CA LEU A 116 -22.55 -13.84 5.30
C LEU A 116 -23.41 -12.67 5.79
N TYR A 117 -23.55 -11.62 4.97
CA TYR A 117 -24.43 -10.49 5.21
C TYR A 117 -25.88 -10.96 5.00
N ASN A 118 -26.45 -11.61 6.01
CA ASN A 118 -27.82 -12.13 6.00
C ASN A 118 -28.88 -11.03 6.23
N GLY A 119 -28.63 -9.79 5.78
CA GLY A 119 -29.53 -8.63 6.00
C GLY A 119 -29.65 -8.17 7.46
N THR A 120 -28.79 -8.67 8.37
CA THR A 120 -28.91 -8.45 9.81
C THR A 120 -28.40 -7.10 10.30
N ASN A 121 -27.58 -6.38 9.53
CA ASN A 121 -27.12 -5.03 9.90
C ASN A 121 -26.76 -4.16 8.67
N PRO A 122 -27.66 -3.28 8.18
CA PRO A 122 -27.39 -2.37 7.06
C PRO A 122 -26.25 -1.38 7.27
N ASN A 123 -25.76 -1.25 8.49
CA ASN A 123 -24.64 -0.36 8.83
C ASN A 123 -23.32 -1.13 8.98
N ALA A 124 -23.25 -2.38 8.51
CA ALA A 124 -22.02 -3.16 8.53
C ALA A 124 -20.97 -2.54 7.58
N VAL A 125 -19.77 -2.39 8.11
CA VAL A 125 -18.63 -1.78 7.44
C VAL A 125 -17.60 -2.85 7.12
N MET A 126 -16.97 -2.81 5.97
CA MET A 126 -15.89 -3.70 5.58
C MET A 126 -14.56 -2.96 5.59
N PHE A 127 -13.55 -3.49 6.27
CA PHE A 127 -12.20 -2.96 6.31
C PHE A 127 -11.39 -3.38 5.08
N ALA A 128 -11.94 -3.11 3.89
CA ALA A 128 -11.35 -3.40 2.59
C ALA A 128 -11.95 -2.45 1.55
N VAL A 129 -11.27 -2.30 0.42
CA VAL A 129 -11.79 -1.60 -0.76
C VAL A 129 -11.61 -2.51 -1.96
N ASP A 130 -12.68 -2.66 -2.75
CA ASP A 130 -12.66 -3.45 -3.97
C ASP A 130 -11.57 -2.96 -4.95
N GLY A 131 -10.88 -3.91 -5.58
CA GLY A 131 -9.76 -3.67 -6.48
C GLY A 131 -8.46 -3.26 -5.80
N SER A 132 -8.39 -3.24 -4.46
CA SER A 132 -7.14 -2.92 -3.75
C SER A 132 -6.02 -3.94 -4.00
N SER A 133 -6.34 -5.16 -4.41
CA SER A 133 -5.37 -6.16 -4.88
C SER A 133 -4.51 -5.64 -6.05
N SER A 134 -5.11 -4.86 -6.96
CA SER A 134 -4.42 -4.27 -8.11
C SER A 134 -3.41 -3.19 -7.70
N LEU A 135 -3.64 -2.51 -6.56
CA LEU A 135 -2.71 -1.52 -6.02
C LEU A 135 -1.55 -2.17 -5.25
N HIS A 136 -1.78 -3.34 -4.65
CA HIS A 136 -0.77 -4.06 -3.89
C HIS A 136 0.21 -4.83 -4.80
N SER A 137 -0.26 -5.34 -5.94
CA SER A 137 0.57 -6.06 -6.91
C SER A 137 1.45 -5.11 -7.72
N LYS A 138 2.77 -5.34 -7.72
CA LYS A 138 3.76 -4.51 -8.43
C LYS A 138 3.51 -4.51 -9.94
N GLU A 139 3.14 -5.66 -10.48
CA GLU A 139 2.81 -5.85 -11.89
C GLU A 139 1.49 -5.17 -12.25
N LEU A 140 0.42 -5.44 -11.49
CA LEU A 140 -0.89 -4.90 -11.78
C LEU A 140 -0.90 -3.38 -11.64
N LEU A 141 -0.17 -2.82 -10.67
CA LEU A 141 -0.04 -1.38 -10.49
C LEU A 141 0.51 -0.70 -11.75
N TRP A 142 1.62 -1.21 -12.30
CA TRP A 142 2.15 -0.68 -13.56
C TRP A 142 1.19 -0.89 -14.72
N ALA A 143 0.64 -2.10 -14.88
CA ALA A 143 -0.28 -2.40 -15.96
C ALA A 143 -1.51 -1.48 -15.95
N ARG A 144 -2.02 -1.11 -14.77
CA ARG A 144 -3.14 -0.17 -14.62
C ARG A 144 -2.74 1.26 -14.94
N LEU A 145 -1.56 1.72 -14.49
CA LEU A 145 -1.05 3.04 -14.85
C LEU A 145 -0.87 3.18 -16.37
N GLU A 146 -0.22 2.22 -17.00
CA GLU A 146 0.02 2.18 -18.44
C GLU A 146 -1.29 2.12 -19.24
N ALA A 147 -2.24 1.27 -18.83
CA ALA A 147 -3.54 1.16 -19.49
C ALA A 147 -4.40 2.43 -19.34
N THR A 148 -4.26 3.16 -18.23
CA THR A 148 -5.08 4.36 -17.96
C THR A 148 -4.52 5.60 -18.64
N TRP A 149 -3.19 5.79 -18.60
CA TRP A 149 -2.55 7.04 -18.99
C TRP A 149 -1.65 6.92 -20.22
N GLY A 150 -1.46 5.70 -20.73
CA GLY A 150 -0.41 5.42 -21.70
C GLY A 150 0.96 5.38 -21.02
N ARG A 151 1.93 4.76 -21.71
CA ARG A 151 3.24 4.46 -21.14
C ARG A 151 4.05 5.71 -20.80
N GLU A 152 4.07 6.72 -21.68
CA GLU A 152 4.83 7.95 -21.47
C GLU A 152 4.39 8.67 -20.20
N LYS A 153 3.08 8.87 -20.03
CA LYS A 153 2.53 9.54 -18.85
C LYS A 153 2.65 8.68 -17.60
N ALA A 154 2.50 7.36 -17.71
CA ALA A 154 2.73 6.43 -16.61
C ALA A 154 4.19 6.54 -16.09
N SER A 155 5.16 6.71 -17.00
CA SER A 155 6.59 6.87 -16.67
C SER A 155 6.94 8.17 -15.95
N GLU A 156 6.08 9.19 -15.99
CA GLU A 156 6.21 10.40 -15.17
C GLU A 156 5.75 10.16 -13.71
N ILE A 157 4.79 9.24 -13.50
CA ILE A 157 4.19 8.95 -12.20
C ILE A 157 5.01 7.90 -11.45
N MET A 158 5.40 6.83 -12.15
CA MET A 158 6.22 5.74 -11.65
C MET A 158 7.39 5.52 -12.63
N PRO A 159 8.62 5.22 -12.18
CA PRO A 159 9.72 5.02 -13.12
C PRO A 159 9.39 3.95 -14.17
N GLU A 160 9.87 4.18 -15.40
CA GLU A 160 9.69 3.25 -16.53
C GLU A 160 9.91 1.80 -16.09
N THR A 161 8.90 0.98 -16.33
CA THR A 161 8.83 -0.40 -15.83
C THR A 161 8.53 -1.36 -16.97
N PHE A 162 9.22 -2.50 -16.98
CA PHE A 162 9.03 -3.60 -17.90
C PHE A 162 8.46 -4.79 -17.13
N LEU A 163 7.28 -5.25 -17.53
CA LEU A 163 6.66 -6.45 -16.99
C LEU A 163 7.34 -7.68 -17.59
N LEU A 164 8.06 -8.43 -16.76
CA LEU A 164 8.92 -9.54 -17.22
C LEU A 164 8.11 -10.78 -17.65
N ASN A 165 6.86 -10.87 -17.20
CA ASN A 165 5.93 -11.92 -17.61
C ASN A 165 5.19 -11.62 -18.93
N ARG A 166 5.47 -10.48 -19.59
CA ARG A 166 4.86 -10.09 -20.87
C ARG A 166 5.91 -9.96 -21.95
N MET A 167 5.82 -10.81 -22.97
CA MET A 167 6.75 -10.79 -24.11
C MET A 167 6.84 -9.42 -24.79
N SER A 168 5.72 -8.70 -24.94
CA SER A 168 5.75 -7.34 -25.52
C SER A 168 6.59 -6.35 -24.72
N ASN A 169 6.62 -6.46 -23.39
CA ASN A 169 7.45 -5.61 -22.53
C ASN A 169 8.92 -6.05 -22.54
N VAL A 170 9.18 -7.36 -22.65
CA VAL A 170 10.53 -7.89 -22.85
C VAL A 170 11.11 -7.39 -24.17
N GLU A 171 10.35 -7.44 -25.26
CA GLU A 171 10.79 -6.91 -26.56
C GLU A 171 10.98 -5.40 -26.52
N LEU A 172 10.09 -4.67 -25.84
CA LEU A 172 10.27 -3.23 -25.65
C LEU A 172 11.53 -2.90 -24.85
N PHE A 173 11.87 -3.69 -23.82
CA PHE A 173 13.14 -3.54 -23.11
C PHE A 173 14.34 -3.74 -24.04
N ARG A 174 14.29 -4.72 -24.95
CA ARG A 174 15.36 -4.93 -25.94
C ARG A 174 15.56 -3.70 -26.82
N LEU A 175 14.45 -3.12 -27.29
CA LEU A 175 14.47 -1.93 -28.13
C LEU A 175 14.96 -0.68 -27.39
N ARG A 176 14.65 -0.56 -26.09
CA ARG A 176 15.00 0.57 -25.23
C ARG A 176 16.24 0.30 -24.36
N TYR A 177 17.02 -0.72 -24.68
CA TYR A 177 18.18 -1.08 -23.88
C TYR A 177 19.21 0.04 -23.90
N GLU A 178 19.68 0.41 -22.72
CA GLU A 178 20.72 1.42 -22.54
C GLU A 178 21.88 0.81 -21.73
N PRO A 179 23.12 0.86 -22.26
CA PRO A 179 24.30 0.43 -21.54
C PRO A 179 24.59 1.38 -20.37
N GLN A 180 25.26 0.88 -19.33
CA GLN A 180 25.59 1.65 -18.11
C GLN A 180 24.40 2.22 -17.34
N LYS A 181 23.17 1.74 -17.61
CA LYS A 181 21.95 2.15 -16.92
C LYS A 181 21.66 1.24 -15.73
N TRP A 182 21.11 1.84 -14.68
CA TRP A 182 20.75 1.12 -13.46
C TRP A 182 19.30 0.67 -13.48
N TYR A 183 19.08 -0.56 -13.07
CA TYR A 183 17.76 -1.17 -12.95
C TYR A 183 17.58 -1.80 -11.58
N ILE A 184 16.32 -1.91 -11.17
CA ILE A 184 15.90 -2.70 -10.02
C ILE A 184 14.85 -3.71 -10.46
N MET A 185 15.09 -4.97 -10.15
CA MET A 185 14.11 -6.04 -10.31
C MET A 185 13.42 -6.33 -9.00
N LYS A 186 12.14 -6.67 -9.09
CA LYS A 186 11.30 -6.92 -7.92
C LYS A 186 10.46 -8.18 -8.13
N ARG A 187 10.45 -9.04 -7.12
CA ARG A 187 9.53 -10.18 -7.01
C ARG A 187 8.26 -9.76 -6.28
N ASN A 188 7.21 -10.56 -6.38
CA ASN A 188 6.01 -10.41 -5.55
C ASN A 188 6.19 -11.01 -4.15
N ILE A 189 7.34 -10.73 -3.53
CA ILE A 189 7.63 -11.04 -2.14
C ILE A 189 7.60 -9.73 -1.34
N GLU A 190 7.13 -9.81 -0.10
CA GLU A 190 7.03 -8.68 0.82
C GLU A 190 8.31 -8.49 1.66
N ARG A 191 8.33 -7.46 2.50
CA ARG A 191 9.40 -7.19 3.49
C ARG A 191 10.80 -7.00 2.91
N LYS A 192 10.90 -6.37 1.73
CA LYS A 192 12.17 -6.06 1.05
C LYS A 192 12.94 -7.29 0.56
N GLN A 193 12.31 -8.46 0.57
CA GLN A 193 12.87 -9.66 -0.04
C GLN A 193 12.58 -9.66 -1.55
N GLY A 194 13.49 -10.24 -2.34
CA GLY A 194 13.32 -10.34 -3.79
C GLY A 194 13.51 -9.02 -4.54
N LEU A 195 14.38 -8.14 -4.04
CA LEU A 195 14.89 -6.98 -4.77
C LEU A 195 16.27 -7.31 -5.32
N HIS A 196 16.57 -6.88 -6.54
CA HIS A 196 17.91 -7.00 -7.12
C HIS A 196 18.26 -5.75 -7.91
N ILE A 197 19.31 -5.04 -7.50
CA ILE A 197 19.76 -3.82 -8.16
C ILE A 197 21.01 -4.14 -8.96
N PHE A 198 21.06 -3.73 -10.21
CA PHE A 198 22.21 -3.95 -11.07
C PHE A 198 22.41 -2.80 -12.06
N LYS A 199 23.61 -2.75 -12.64
CA LYS A 199 23.97 -1.82 -13.70
C LYS A 199 24.28 -2.61 -14.97
N THR A 200 23.76 -2.18 -16.11
CA THR A 200 24.08 -2.81 -17.40
C THR A 200 25.54 -2.58 -17.78
N ASN A 201 26.16 -3.57 -18.41
CA ASN A 201 27.54 -3.47 -18.88
C ASN A 201 27.64 -2.48 -20.05
N ILE A 202 28.79 -1.81 -20.20
CA ILE A 202 29.05 -0.88 -21.31
C ILE A 202 29.03 -1.59 -22.67
N ASN A 203 29.52 -2.83 -22.70
CA ASN A 203 29.53 -3.67 -23.91
C ASN A 203 28.44 -4.76 -23.86
N GLY A 204 27.49 -4.63 -22.93
CA GLY A 204 26.42 -5.61 -22.77
C GLY A 204 25.28 -5.38 -23.75
N THR A 205 24.39 -6.37 -23.80
CA THR A 205 23.16 -6.37 -24.56
C THR A 205 21.96 -6.63 -23.65
N ALA A 206 20.75 -6.39 -24.17
CA ALA A 206 19.53 -6.80 -23.48
C ALA A 206 19.47 -8.31 -23.23
N ASN A 207 20.01 -9.12 -24.16
CA ASN A 207 20.04 -10.58 -24.03
C ASN A 207 20.86 -11.04 -22.83
N ASP A 208 21.96 -10.38 -22.52
CA ASP A 208 22.81 -10.74 -21.38
C ASP A 208 22.04 -10.57 -20.07
N ILE A 209 21.29 -9.48 -19.95
CA ILE A 209 20.44 -9.22 -18.79
C ILE A 209 19.29 -10.22 -18.71
N LEU A 210 18.61 -10.51 -19.82
CA LEU A 210 17.51 -11.47 -19.84
C LEU A 210 17.98 -12.90 -19.50
N SER A 211 19.20 -13.25 -19.91
CA SER A 211 19.83 -14.53 -19.57
C SER A 211 20.17 -14.59 -18.08
N GLN A 212 20.74 -13.51 -17.53
CA GLN A 212 20.99 -13.39 -16.09
C GLN A 212 19.69 -13.51 -15.27
N ILE A 213 18.61 -12.89 -15.73
CA ILE A 213 17.29 -13.01 -15.08
C ILE A 213 16.82 -14.46 -15.06
N ALA A 214 16.94 -15.16 -16.19
CA ALA A 214 16.55 -16.56 -16.27
C ALA A 214 17.34 -17.45 -15.29
N ASP A 215 18.64 -17.20 -15.14
CA ASP A 215 19.47 -17.96 -14.22
C ASP A 215 19.13 -17.64 -12.75
N LEU A 216 18.93 -16.37 -12.39
CA LEU A 216 18.47 -15.97 -11.05
C LEU A 216 17.07 -16.53 -10.69
N ASN A 217 16.20 -16.72 -11.68
CA ASN A 217 14.90 -17.35 -11.47
C ASN A 217 15.05 -18.87 -11.28
N LYS A 218 15.96 -19.55 -12.00
CA LYS A 218 16.22 -21.00 -11.80
C LYS A 218 16.74 -21.31 -10.40
N GLU A 219 17.56 -20.43 -9.84
CA GLU A 219 18.08 -20.54 -8.47
C GLU A 219 16.96 -20.42 -7.41
N ASN A 220 15.83 -19.79 -7.75
CA ASN A 220 14.73 -19.56 -6.83
C ASN A 220 13.38 -19.93 -7.47
N LYS A 221 13.14 -21.24 -7.52
CA LYS A 221 11.99 -21.86 -8.22
C LYS A 221 10.62 -21.39 -7.74
N ASP A 222 10.53 -20.88 -6.52
CA ASP A 222 9.26 -20.48 -5.92
C ASP A 222 8.86 -19.04 -6.25
N TRP A 223 9.81 -18.19 -6.64
CA TRP A 223 9.57 -16.76 -6.83
C TRP A 223 10.37 -16.17 -7.97
N GLU A 224 9.70 -15.87 -9.06
CA GLU A 224 10.28 -15.18 -10.21
C GLU A 224 10.23 -13.65 -10.07
N PHE A 225 11.14 -12.97 -10.75
CA PHE A 225 11.04 -11.52 -10.94
C PHE A 225 9.85 -11.18 -11.85
N VAL A 226 8.98 -10.29 -11.37
CA VAL A 226 7.77 -9.89 -12.10
C VAL A 226 7.94 -8.56 -12.83
N VAL A 227 8.79 -7.69 -12.30
CA VAL A 227 9.04 -6.36 -12.86
C VAL A 227 10.53 -6.04 -12.86
N MET A 228 10.97 -5.35 -13.91
CA MET A 228 12.25 -4.64 -13.98
C MET A 228 11.96 -3.17 -14.19
N GLN A 229 12.55 -2.30 -13.39
CA GLN A 229 12.23 -0.87 -13.38
C GLN A 229 13.52 -0.05 -13.42
N ASN A 230 13.48 1.09 -14.13
CA ASN A 230 14.57 2.07 -14.10
C ASN A 230 14.83 2.49 -12.64
N TYR A 231 16.09 2.39 -12.22
CA TYR A 231 16.46 2.72 -10.85
C TYR A 231 16.89 4.19 -10.74
N ILE A 232 16.25 4.94 -9.85
CA ILE A 232 16.52 6.37 -9.62
C ILE A 232 17.88 6.53 -8.92
N ARG A 233 18.81 7.22 -9.58
CA ARG A 233 20.19 7.46 -9.11
C ARG A 233 20.43 8.82 -8.46
N ASP A 234 19.46 9.73 -8.55
CA ASP A 234 19.51 11.03 -7.89
C ASP A 234 18.40 11.12 -6.82
N PRO A 235 18.46 10.31 -5.74
CA PRO A 235 17.49 10.39 -4.67
C PRO A 235 17.76 11.60 -3.79
N TYR A 236 16.70 12.13 -3.16
CA TYR A 236 16.87 13.08 -2.07
C TYR A 236 17.58 12.42 -0.87
N LEU A 237 18.64 13.06 -0.40
CA LEU A 237 19.49 12.58 0.70
C LEU A 237 19.37 13.51 1.90
N ILE A 238 19.35 12.94 3.11
CA ILE A 238 19.50 13.68 4.36
C ILE A 238 20.70 13.10 5.09
N ASN A 239 21.67 13.95 5.41
CA ASN A 239 22.96 13.56 6.01
C ASN A 239 23.67 12.42 5.24
N GLY A 240 23.45 12.36 3.92
CA GLY A 240 24.01 11.33 3.04
C GLY A 240 23.24 10.01 3.01
N HIS A 241 22.12 9.88 3.73
CA HIS A 241 21.26 8.69 3.70
C HIS A 241 20.09 8.88 2.73
N LYS A 242 19.78 7.83 1.95
CA LYS A 242 18.66 7.86 1.01
C LYS A 242 17.34 7.74 1.77
N LEU A 243 16.39 8.60 1.42
CA LEU A 243 15.08 8.70 2.04
C LEU A 243 13.99 7.97 1.24
N ASN A 244 13.04 7.38 1.94
CA ASN A 244 11.78 6.88 1.41
C ASN A 244 10.62 7.30 2.34
N LEU A 245 9.54 7.82 1.76
CA LEU A 245 8.39 8.28 2.53
C LEU A 245 7.31 7.21 2.58
N ARG A 246 6.88 6.84 3.79
CA ARG A 246 5.67 6.06 4.03
C ARG A 246 4.53 6.98 4.42
N LEU A 247 3.60 7.18 3.50
CA LEU A 247 2.37 7.92 3.72
C LEU A 247 1.22 6.95 4.02
N TYR A 248 0.27 7.39 4.86
CA TYR A 248 -0.92 6.61 5.20
C TYR A 248 -2.16 7.31 4.65
N LEU A 249 -2.92 6.61 3.81
CA LEU A 249 -4.10 7.13 3.13
C LEU A 249 -5.34 6.31 3.52
N LEU A 250 -6.29 6.93 4.20
CA LEU A 250 -7.60 6.33 4.46
C LEU A 250 -8.55 6.64 3.30
N ALA A 251 -9.24 5.64 2.76
CA ALA A 251 -10.18 5.82 1.66
C ALA A 251 -11.56 5.26 2.05
N THR A 252 -12.50 6.14 2.35
CA THR A 252 -13.84 5.75 2.78
C THR A 252 -14.82 5.78 1.61
N CYS A 253 -15.60 4.72 1.47
CA CYS A 253 -16.65 4.59 0.45
C CYS A 253 -18.02 4.40 1.12
N TYR A 254 -18.93 5.35 0.91
CA TYR A 254 -20.29 5.31 1.45
C TYR A 254 -21.32 5.28 0.31
N PRO A 255 -22.22 4.29 0.27
CA PRO A 255 -23.35 4.32 -0.64
C PRO A 255 -24.34 5.42 -0.19
N ASN A 256 -24.74 6.29 -1.10
CA ASN A 256 -25.90 7.17 -0.96
C ASN A 256 -26.95 6.77 -2.02
N GLN A 257 -28.20 7.16 -1.84
CA GLN A 257 -29.36 6.81 -2.67
C GLN A 257 -29.15 7.07 -4.19
N LYS A 258 -28.23 7.96 -4.56
CA LYS A 258 -27.94 8.31 -5.97
C LYS A 258 -26.55 7.89 -6.46
N GLN A 259 -25.58 7.71 -5.56
CA GLN A 259 -24.19 7.43 -5.93
C GLN A 259 -23.35 6.94 -4.74
N THR A 260 -22.23 6.29 -5.04
CA THR A 260 -21.18 6.00 -4.05
C THR A 260 -20.30 7.22 -3.84
N VAL A 261 -20.28 7.77 -2.62
CA VAL A 261 -19.39 8.86 -2.21
C VAL A 261 -18.05 8.28 -1.79
N ARG A 262 -16.98 8.75 -2.41
CA ARG A 262 -15.59 8.36 -2.11
C ARG A 262 -14.87 9.56 -1.50
N LYS A 263 -14.26 9.37 -0.32
CA LYS A 263 -13.41 10.38 0.33
C LYS A 263 -12.04 9.77 0.63
N PHE A 264 -11.00 10.57 0.46
CA PHE A 264 -9.62 10.18 0.72
C PHE A 264 -9.02 11.12 1.75
N TYR A 265 -8.40 10.58 2.79
CA TYR A 265 -7.77 11.32 3.87
C TYR A 265 -6.31 10.90 3.96
N LEU A 266 -5.41 11.87 3.80
CA LEU A 266 -3.97 11.67 3.98
C LEU A 266 -3.62 11.96 5.44
N TYR A 267 -3.03 10.99 6.13
CA TYR A 267 -2.52 11.22 7.48
C TYR A 267 -1.28 12.10 7.41
N ASN A 268 -1.30 13.21 8.16
CA ASN A 268 -0.23 14.21 8.12
C ASN A 268 1.10 13.69 8.68
N ASN A 269 1.06 12.70 9.58
CA ASN A 269 2.24 12.19 10.26
C ASN A 269 2.71 10.85 9.64
N GLY A 270 3.19 10.94 8.39
CA GLY A 270 3.85 9.82 7.71
C GLY A 270 5.23 9.50 8.30
N LYS A 271 5.81 8.37 7.94
CA LYS A 271 7.13 7.94 8.43
C LYS A 271 8.22 8.08 7.35
N CYS A 272 9.36 8.61 7.74
CA CYS A 272 10.57 8.67 6.93
C CYS A 272 11.39 7.39 7.16
N LEU A 273 11.80 6.71 6.09
CA LEU A 273 12.62 5.50 6.13
C LEU A 273 13.95 5.78 5.47
N TYR A 274 15.05 5.39 6.11
CA TYR A 274 16.41 5.65 5.61
C TYR A 274 17.17 4.37 5.29
N THR A 275 18.18 4.48 4.44
CA THR A 275 19.24 3.47 4.28
C THR A 275 20.04 3.35 5.58
N SER A 276 20.51 2.15 5.90
CA SER A 276 21.35 1.93 7.08
C SER A 276 22.75 2.52 6.90
N GLN A 277 23.21 2.64 5.65
CA GLN A 277 24.47 3.27 5.28
C GLN A 277 24.26 4.47 4.35
N LYS A 278 25.29 5.31 4.22
CA LYS A 278 25.28 6.45 3.31
C LYS A 278 25.17 5.97 1.86
N TYR A 279 24.34 6.68 1.09
CA TYR A 279 24.12 6.41 -0.32
C TYR A 279 25.40 6.61 -1.13
N LYS A 280 25.69 5.67 -2.04
CA LYS A 280 26.80 5.79 -3.00
C LYS A 280 26.32 5.57 -4.42
N ASN A 281 26.65 6.51 -5.31
CA ASN A 281 26.21 6.44 -6.69
C ASN A 281 26.98 5.41 -7.55
N SER A 282 28.05 4.79 -7.05
CA SER A 282 28.76 3.69 -7.72
C SER A 282 28.33 2.30 -7.27
N SER A 283 27.51 2.20 -6.21
CA SER A 283 27.27 0.95 -5.50
C SER A 283 25.90 0.32 -5.82
N ALA A 284 25.87 -1.00 -5.74
CA ALA A 284 24.68 -1.85 -5.76
C ALA A 284 24.34 -2.42 -4.37
N ASP A 285 25.13 -2.11 -3.33
CA ASP A 285 24.95 -2.65 -1.97
C ASP A 285 23.58 -2.28 -1.41
N GLU A 286 22.84 -3.29 -0.94
CA GLU A 286 21.46 -3.10 -0.47
C GLU A 286 21.37 -2.13 0.71
N ASN A 287 22.35 -2.10 1.62
CA ASN A 287 22.36 -1.20 2.78
C ASN A 287 22.55 0.27 2.39
N GLU A 288 23.15 0.52 1.23
CA GLU A 288 23.37 1.86 0.68
C GLU A 288 22.25 2.29 -0.28
N GLN A 289 21.52 1.33 -0.85
CA GLN A 289 20.54 1.56 -1.93
C GLN A 289 19.07 1.38 -1.51
N ILE A 290 18.80 0.51 -0.53
CA ILE A 290 17.46 0.11 -0.09
C ILE A 290 17.28 0.58 1.35
N THR A 291 16.20 1.32 1.60
CA THR A 291 15.91 1.78 2.97
C THR A 291 15.67 0.59 3.89
N SER A 292 15.85 0.73 5.20
CA SER A 292 15.58 -0.32 6.18
C SER A 292 14.17 -0.18 6.77
N ILE A 293 13.47 -1.29 7.03
CA ILE A 293 12.23 -1.28 7.84
C ILE A 293 12.53 -1.39 9.34
N HIS A 294 13.77 -1.71 9.70
CA HIS A 294 14.21 -1.94 11.07
C HIS A 294 15.06 -0.79 11.61
N PHE A 295 14.89 0.42 11.05
CA PHE A 295 15.55 1.62 11.54
C PHE A 295 15.00 1.95 12.94
N LYS A 296 15.86 1.85 13.95
CA LYS A 296 15.48 2.01 15.36
C LYS A 296 15.38 3.50 15.72
N PRO A 297 14.52 3.88 16.70
CA PRO A 297 14.40 5.26 17.18
C PRO A 297 15.76 5.93 17.47
N LYS A 298 16.65 5.23 18.20
CA LYS A 298 18.00 5.70 18.53
C LYS A 298 18.84 6.08 17.30
N GLN A 299 18.65 5.41 16.16
CA GLN A 299 19.40 5.72 14.95
C GLN A 299 18.95 7.04 14.29
N TYR A 300 17.68 7.44 14.46
CA TYR A 300 17.23 8.75 13.99
C TYR A 300 17.91 9.88 14.79
N GLU A 301 18.00 9.70 16.10
CA GLU A 301 18.68 10.64 17.01
C GLU A 301 20.19 10.71 16.72
N GLU A 302 20.87 9.55 16.67
CA GLU A 302 22.33 9.49 16.46
C GLU A 302 22.78 10.05 15.10
N LEU A 303 21.93 9.97 14.08
CA LEU A 303 22.24 10.42 12.72
C LEU A 303 21.55 11.75 12.36
N GLU A 304 20.83 12.36 13.31
CA GLU A 304 20.08 13.60 13.15
C GLU A 304 19.14 13.56 11.92
N LEU A 305 18.38 12.47 11.80
CA LEU A 305 17.46 12.22 10.69
C LEU A 305 16.00 12.45 11.11
N PRO A 306 15.17 13.17 10.33
CA PRO A 306 13.77 13.36 10.67
C PRO A 306 13.02 12.03 10.61
N GLU A 307 12.34 11.65 11.70
CA GLU A 307 11.59 10.39 11.77
C GLU A 307 10.25 10.49 11.04
N THR A 308 9.60 11.65 11.11
CA THR A 308 8.30 11.87 10.51
C THR A 308 8.35 12.79 9.29
N VAL A 309 7.30 12.74 8.48
CA VAL A 309 7.11 13.68 7.36
C VAL A 309 6.94 15.11 7.87
N GLU A 310 6.41 15.31 9.09
CA GLU A 310 6.31 16.64 9.69
C GLU A 310 7.69 17.18 10.07
N ASP A 311 8.54 16.35 10.71
CA ASP A 311 9.92 16.73 11.03
C ASP A 311 10.71 17.07 9.76
N LEU A 312 10.48 16.32 8.69
CA LEU A 312 11.08 16.54 7.39
C LEU A 312 10.75 17.91 6.79
N ARG A 313 9.55 18.47 7.05
CA ARG A 313 9.17 19.79 6.55
C ARG A 313 10.08 20.90 7.08
N ALA A 314 10.70 20.71 8.25
CA ALA A 314 11.67 21.65 8.78
C ALA A 314 12.96 21.70 7.95
N TYR A 315 13.31 20.63 7.23
CA TYR A 315 14.49 20.56 6.35
C TYR A 315 14.24 21.14 4.94
N TRP A 316 12.99 21.42 4.59
CA TRP A 316 12.61 21.94 3.27
C TRP A 316 12.55 23.48 3.19
N LYS A 317 12.76 24.18 4.31
CA LYS A 317 12.79 25.65 4.36
C LYS A 317 14.15 26.20 3.98
#